data_AF-A0A1R1MMX1-F1
#
_entry.id   AF-A0A1R1MMX1-F1
#
_cell.length_a   1.000
_cell.length_b   1.000
_cell.length_c   1.000
_cell.angle_alpha   90.00
_cell.angle_beta   90.00
_cell.angle_gamma   90.00
#
_symmetry.space_group_name_H-M   'P 1'
#
loop_
_entity.id
_entity.type
_entity.pdbx_description
1 polymer ?
#
loop_
_entity_poly.entity_id
_entity_poly.type
_entity_poly.pdbx_seq_one_letter_code
_entity_poly.pdbx_strand_id
1 'polypeptide(L)'
;MGEKNVKSEIYLKETFPRKLFLIRENASKVLKNLVFLIEQEHPEYEIYTGGVIYRNDSTINNIFIFKNDEVVGNIRIAWDSSLFNEKFIKVYFFYAPTEENKLLITKVCEILRTESLDKTHIHLQIDASWRRTLEYFLEAEEFLNPLIRELFYGIDAEQLAESFLKAPQGILILFGEPGTGKSKLIQYIIGRSQHILNKKVKILMLKGKNAFKSNADEIDTYINNDLVILDDFDFVSLTRNNEAVSDIVSTILSVTDGGSVRYFV
;
A
#
# COMPACT_ATOMS: atom_id res chain seq x y z
N MET A 1 22.73 30.06 -25.42
CA MET A 1 21.80 29.01 -24.96
C MET A 1 20.76 29.73 -24.11
N GLY A 2 19.55 29.94 -24.64
CA GLY A 2 18.52 30.68 -23.94
C GLY A 2 18.03 29.91 -22.72
N GLU A 3 17.98 30.59 -21.57
CA GLU A 3 17.27 30.11 -20.39
C GLU A 3 15.86 29.72 -20.80
N LYS A 4 15.50 28.44 -20.58
CA LYS A 4 14.11 28.01 -20.71
C LYS A 4 13.33 28.76 -19.63
N ASN A 5 12.65 29.84 -20.03
CA ASN A 5 11.71 30.58 -19.20
C ASN A 5 10.73 29.59 -18.55
N VAL A 6 10.96 29.26 -17.27
CA VAL A 6 9.98 28.60 -16.42
C VAL A 6 8.82 29.58 -16.30
N LYS A 7 7.69 29.29 -16.95
CA LYS A 7 6.53 30.19 -16.98
C LYS A 7 5.77 30.21 -15.65
N SER A 8 5.91 29.19 -14.81
CA SER A 8 5.34 29.11 -13.47
C SER A 8 5.91 27.91 -12.70
N GLU A 9 6.14 28.08 -11.39
CA GLU A 9 6.36 26.97 -10.45
C GLU A 9 5.09 26.79 -9.62
N ILE A 10 4.50 25.59 -9.68
CA ILE A 10 3.29 25.27 -8.91
C ILE A 10 3.72 24.56 -7.63
N TYR A 11 3.67 25.29 -6.51
CA TYR A 11 3.85 24.71 -5.19
C TYR A 11 2.49 24.25 -4.67
N LEU A 12 2.20 22.95 -4.78
CA LEU A 12 1.10 22.33 -4.05
C LEU A 12 1.44 22.39 -2.56
N LYS A 13 0.84 23.32 -1.82
CA LYS A 13 0.92 23.32 -0.35
C LYS A 13 0.50 21.95 0.17
N GLU A 14 1.19 21.46 1.19
CA GLU A 14 1.02 20.15 1.84
C GLU A 14 -0.40 19.87 2.41
N THR A 15 -1.34 20.80 2.24
CA THR A 15 -2.67 20.78 2.85
C THR A 15 -3.81 20.32 1.94
N PHE A 16 -3.55 19.94 0.67
CA PHE A 16 -4.61 19.39 -0.17
C PHE A 16 -4.99 17.97 0.27
N PRO A 17 -6.30 17.68 0.49
CA PRO A 17 -6.76 16.31 0.59
C PRO A 17 -6.23 15.45 -0.56
N ARG A 18 -5.82 14.23 -0.22
CA ARG A 18 -5.28 13.27 -1.19
C ARG A 18 -6.07 11.96 -1.20
N LYS A 19 -6.24 11.39 -2.38
CA LYS A 19 -6.72 10.01 -2.58
C LYS A 19 -5.69 9.22 -3.38
N LEU A 20 -5.49 7.96 -3.01
CA LEU A 20 -4.63 7.02 -3.71
C LEU A 20 -5.48 5.99 -4.44
N PHE A 21 -5.18 5.80 -5.72
CA PHE A 21 -5.77 4.79 -6.60
C PHE A 21 -4.67 3.90 -7.16
N LEU A 22 -5.01 2.64 -7.45
CA LEU A 22 -4.07 1.65 -8.00
C LEU A 22 -4.63 1.16 -9.31
N ILE A 23 -4.13 1.66 -10.43
CA ILE A 23 -4.72 1.39 -11.75
C ILE A 23 -3.89 0.31 -12.43
N ARG A 24 -4.53 -0.59 -13.18
CA ARG A 24 -3.83 -1.62 -13.99
C ARG A 24 -2.97 -0.98 -15.10
N GLU A 25 -2.22 -1.79 -15.86
CA GLU A 25 -1.37 -1.35 -16.99
C GLU A 25 -2.07 -0.48 -18.04
N ASN A 26 -3.41 -0.36 -18.02
CA ASN A 26 -4.17 0.56 -18.84
C ASN A 26 -4.15 2.03 -18.35
N ALA A 27 -3.38 2.38 -17.32
CA ALA A 27 -3.36 3.72 -16.72
C ALA A 27 -3.22 4.85 -17.76
N SER A 28 -2.36 4.70 -18.77
CA SER A 28 -2.24 5.69 -19.86
C SER A 28 -3.55 5.95 -20.59
N LYS A 29 -4.36 4.91 -20.83
CA LYS A 29 -5.69 5.03 -21.45
C LYS A 29 -6.69 5.68 -20.49
N VAL A 30 -6.68 5.27 -19.23
CA VAL A 30 -7.55 5.85 -18.19
C VAL A 30 -7.29 7.35 -18.04
N LEU A 31 -6.02 7.75 -18.01
CA LEU A 31 -5.60 9.14 -17.90
C LEU A 31 -6.01 9.96 -19.12
N LYS A 32 -5.85 9.42 -20.35
CA LYS A 32 -6.32 10.09 -21.57
C LYS A 32 -7.83 10.29 -21.57
N ASN A 33 -8.59 9.27 -21.15
CA ASN A 33 -10.04 9.36 -21.04
C ASN A 33 -10.44 10.42 -20.00
N LEU A 34 -9.69 10.53 -18.90
CA LEU A 34 -9.94 11.51 -17.86
C LEU A 34 -9.67 12.94 -18.35
N VAL A 35 -8.56 13.17 -19.05
CA VAL A 35 -8.28 14.45 -19.72
C VAL A 35 -9.41 14.82 -20.68
N PHE A 36 -9.74 13.91 -21.59
CA PHE A 36 -10.80 14.12 -22.58
C PHE A 36 -12.15 14.43 -21.93
N LEU A 37 -12.53 13.70 -20.88
CA LEU A 37 -13.80 13.90 -20.20
C LEU A 37 -13.88 15.27 -19.52
N ILE A 38 -12.82 15.69 -18.84
CA ILE A 38 -12.80 17.01 -18.19
C ILE A 38 -12.87 18.12 -19.25
N GLU A 39 -12.08 18.03 -20.32
CA GLU A 39 -12.11 19.03 -21.40
C GLU A 39 -13.48 19.14 -22.10
N GLN A 40 -14.22 18.04 -22.23
CA GLN A 40 -15.51 18.01 -22.93
C GLN A 40 -16.71 18.30 -22.01
N GLU A 41 -16.75 17.72 -20.82
CA GLU A 41 -17.90 17.83 -19.90
C GLU A 41 -17.79 19.04 -18.97
N HIS A 42 -16.58 19.58 -18.78
CA HIS A 42 -16.28 20.64 -17.83
C HIS A 42 -15.36 21.72 -18.43
N PRO A 43 -15.81 22.43 -19.49
CA PRO A 43 -14.98 23.40 -20.21
C PRO A 43 -14.57 24.63 -19.39
N GLU A 44 -15.18 24.84 -18.22
CA GLU A 44 -14.75 25.84 -17.24
C GLU A 44 -13.45 25.48 -16.52
N TYR A 45 -12.91 24.28 -16.74
CA TYR A 45 -11.62 23.85 -16.22
C TYR A 45 -10.58 23.71 -17.33
N GLU A 46 -9.36 24.13 -17.03
CA GLU A 46 -8.22 23.98 -17.92
C GLU A 46 -7.33 22.83 -17.45
N ILE A 47 -6.80 22.06 -18.40
CA ILE A 47 -5.93 20.92 -18.12
C ILE A 47 -4.52 21.16 -18.65
N TYR A 48 -3.54 20.90 -17.80
CA TYR A 48 -2.13 20.90 -18.18
C TYR A 48 -1.49 19.56 -17.83
N THR A 49 -0.91 18.88 -18.82
CA THR A 49 -0.22 17.61 -18.60
C THR A 49 1.28 17.82 -18.48
N GLY A 50 1.89 17.30 -17.43
CA GLY A 50 3.35 17.18 -17.30
C GLY A 50 3.81 15.78 -17.72
N GLY A 51 4.70 15.68 -18.69
CA GLY A 51 5.22 14.41 -19.20
C GLY A 51 6.67 14.14 -18.80
N VAL A 52 7.06 12.86 -18.78
CA VAL A 52 8.45 12.39 -18.67
C VAL A 52 8.71 11.36 -19.75
N ILE A 53 9.96 11.24 -20.20
CA ILE A 53 10.38 10.18 -21.13
C ILE A 53 10.83 8.99 -20.29
N TYR A 54 10.11 7.88 -20.36
CA TYR A 54 10.45 6.63 -19.69
C TYR A 54 10.62 5.53 -20.75
N ARG A 55 11.78 4.85 -20.77
CA ARG A 55 12.09 3.77 -21.73
C ARG A 55 11.81 4.13 -23.21
N ASN A 56 12.15 5.36 -23.61
CA ASN A 56 11.93 5.93 -24.95
C ASN A 56 10.48 6.25 -25.34
N ASP A 57 9.53 6.13 -24.41
CA ASP A 57 8.14 6.55 -24.60
C ASP A 57 7.81 7.79 -23.76
N SER A 58 7.04 8.72 -24.31
CA SER A 58 6.51 9.86 -23.57
C SER A 58 5.31 9.43 -22.73
N THR A 59 5.44 9.49 -21.40
CA THR A 59 4.35 9.16 -20.46
C THR A 59 3.85 10.42 -19.75
N ILE A 60 2.54 10.49 -19.51
CA ILE A 60 1.96 11.52 -18.64
C ILE A 60 2.34 11.15 -17.21
N ASN A 61 2.97 12.08 -16.48
CA ASN A 61 3.34 11.90 -15.07
C ASN A 61 2.49 12.77 -14.13
N ASN A 62 1.94 13.87 -14.65
CA ASN A 62 1.06 14.74 -13.90
C ASN A 62 -0.06 15.27 -14.81
N ILE A 63 -1.25 15.43 -14.24
CA ILE A 63 -2.36 16.20 -14.82
C ILE A 63 -2.72 17.27 -13.80
N PHE A 64 -2.57 18.53 -14.17
CA PHE A 64 -3.03 19.67 -13.38
C PHE A 64 -4.37 20.14 -13.92
N ILE A 65 -5.30 20.40 -13.01
CA ILE A 65 -6.66 20.87 -13.29
C ILE A 65 -6.78 22.25 -12.67
N PHE A 66 -7.11 23.24 -13.49
CA PHE A 66 -7.27 24.63 -13.09
C PHE A 66 -8.69 25.12 -13.34
N LYS A 67 -9.09 26.15 -12.59
CA LYS A 67 -10.29 26.95 -12.86
C LYS A 67 -9.96 28.40 -12.55
N ASN A 68 -10.07 29.29 -13.53
CA ASN A 68 -9.74 30.72 -13.39
C ASN A 68 -8.35 30.95 -12.74
N ASP A 69 -7.31 30.30 -13.25
CA ASP A 69 -5.93 30.31 -12.72
C ASP A 69 -5.71 29.67 -11.33
N GLU A 70 -6.76 29.16 -10.67
CA GLU A 70 -6.64 28.45 -9.41
C GLU A 70 -6.47 26.93 -9.61
N VAL A 71 -5.57 26.31 -8.84
CA VAL A 71 -5.38 24.85 -8.87
C VAL A 71 -6.55 24.16 -8.16
N VAL A 72 -7.35 23.43 -8.94
CA VAL A 72 -8.47 22.63 -8.44
C VAL A 72 -8.01 21.23 -8.08
N GLY A 73 -7.07 20.68 -8.84
CA GLY A 73 -6.55 19.35 -8.56
C GLY A 73 -5.27 19.02 -9.30
N ASN A 74 -4.58 18.01 -8.79
CA ASN A 74 -3.41 17.43 -9.39
C ASN A 74 -3.47 15.90 -9.30
N ILE A 75 -3.39 15.25 -10.44
CA ILE A 75 -3.27 13.81 -10.55
C ILE A 75 -1.81 13.49 -10.82
N ARG A 76 -1.11 12.93 -9.84
CA ARG A 76 0.30 12.55 -9.92
C ARG A 76 0.43 11.04 -10.08
N ILE A 77 1.31 10.63 -10.97
CA ILE A 77 1.49 9.23 -11.35
C ILE A 77 2.91 8.79 -10.96
N ALA A 78 3.00 7.73 -10.16
CA ALA A 78 4.28 7.16 -9.76
C ALA A 78 4.58 5.92 -10.61
N TRP A 79 5.25 6.14 -11.75
CA TRP A 79 5.67 5.07 -12.66
C TRP A 79 6.79 4.18 -12.09
N ASP A 80 7.63 4.74 -11.21
CA ASP A 80 8.80 4.04 -10.63
C ASP A 80 8.47 3.16 -9.41
N SER A 81 7.21 3.08 -8.98
CA SER A 81 6.87 2.28 -7.79
C SER A 81 6.82 0.77 -8.00
N SER A 82 6.99 0.27 -9.23
CA SER A 82 7.02 -1.18 -9.54
C SER A 82 8.40 -1.59 -10.09
N LEU A 83 9.42 -1.59 -9.23
CA LEU A 83 10.74 -2.13 -9.61
C LEU A 83 10.72 -3.65 -9.90
N PHE A 84 9.61 -4.35 -9.63
CA PHE A 84 9.46 -5.76 -9.96
C PHE A 84 8.06 -6.05 -10.52
N ASN A 85 8.01 -6.30 -11.82
CA ASN A 85 7.05 -7.13 -12.57
C ASN A 85 5.55 -7.10 -12.23
N GLU A 86 4.99 -5.99 -11.75
CA GLU A 86 3.57 -5.95 -11.38
C GLU A 86 2.78 -4.87 -12.12
N LYS A 87 1.62 -5.31 -12.61
CA LYS A 87 0.76 -4.75 -13.65
C LYS A 87 -0.04 -3.53 -13.19
N PHE A 88 0.50 -2.71 -12.30
CA PHE A 88 -0.25 -1.59 -11.72
C PHE A 88 0.60 -0.35 -11.44
N ILE A 89 -0.08 0.78 -11.36
CA ILE A 89 0.49 2.12 -11.23
C ILE A 89 -0.25 2.87 -10.12
N LYS A 90 0.51 3.50 -9.22
CA LYS A 90 -0.05 4.37 -8.18
C LYS A 90 -0.42 5.72 -8.78
N VAL A 91 -1.67 6.13 -8.56
CA VAL A 91 -2.20 7.41 -8.98
C VAL A 91 -2.68 8.17 -7.74
N TYR A 92 -2.04 9.30 -7.46
CA TYR A 92 -2.37 10.20 -6.37
C TYR A 92 -3.22 11.33 -6.91
N PHE A 93 -4.41 11.54 -6.36
CA PHE A 93 -5.24 12.70 -6.68
C PHE A 93 -5.29 13.65 -5.50
N PHE A 94 -4.63 14.80 -5.65
CA PHE A 94 -4.69 15.94 -4.75
C PHE A 94 -5.77 16.90 -5.26
N TYR A 95 -6.64 17.42 -4.39
CA TYR A 95 -7.76 18.26 -4.84
C TYR A 95 -8.19 19.31 -3.82
N ALA A 96 -8.72 20.44 -4.31
CA ALA A 96 -9.31 21.52 -3.54
C ALA A 96 -10.78 21.20 -3.20
N PRO A 97 -11.14 20.87 -1.95
CA PRO A 97 -12.48 20.38 -1.60
C PRO A 97 -13.51 21.52 -1.45
N THR A 98 -13.71 22.34 -2.49
CA THR A 98 -14.75 23.39 -2.48
C THR A 98 -16.08 22.82 -2.99
N GLU A 99 -17.22 23.42 -2.58
CA GLU A 99 -18.54 22.99 -3.08
C GLU A 99 -18.66 23.15 -4.60
N GLU A 100 -18.01 24.16 -5.16
CA GLU A 100 -17.96 24.41 -6.61
C GLU A 100 -17.24 23.29 -7.39
N ASN A 101 -16.17 22.72 -6.83
CA ASN A 101 -15.36 21.69 -7.49
C ASN A 101 -15.83 20.26 -7.19
N LYS A 102 -16.80 20.10 -6.27
CA LYS A 102 -17.24 18.81 -5.73
C LYS A 102 -17.74 17.83 -6.78
N LEU A 103 -18.46 18.34 -7.79
CA LEU A 103 -18.97 17.51 -8.90
C LEU A 103 -17.81 16.91 -9.71
N LEU A 104 -16.86 17.73 -10.12
CA LEU A 104 -15.67 17.31 -10.85
C LEU A 104 -14.84 16.31 -10.04
N ILE A 105 -14.57 16.61 -8.77
CA ILE A 105 -13.81 15.74 -7.87
C ILE A 105 -14.48 14.38 -7.74
N THR A 106 -15.81 14.36 -7.64
CA THR A 106 -16.60 13.12 -7.55
C THR A 106 -16.46 12.30 -8.83
N LYS A 107 -16.63 12.93 -10.00
CA LYS A 107 -16.49 12.28 -11.31
C LYS A 107 -15.10 11.70 -11.53
N VAL A 108 -14.06 12.48 -11.23
CA VAL A 108 -12.65 12.03 -11.27
C VAL A 108 -12.44 10.83 -10.36
N CYS A 109 -12.94 10.88 -9.12
CA CYS A 109 -12.84 9.76 -8.19
C CYS A 109 -13.59 8.52 -8.67
N GLU A 110 -14.75 8.67 -9.32
CA GLU A 110 -15.53 7.54 -9.85
C GLU A 110 -14.78 6.82 -10.97
N ILE A 111 -14.23 7.59 -11.93
CA ILE A 111 -13.42 7.04 -13.03
C ILE A 111 -12.21 6.28 -12.48
N LEU A 112 -11.42 6.95 -11.63
CA LEU A 112 -10.23 6.34 -11.04
C LEU A 112 -10.57 5.13 -10.16
N ARG A 113 -11.71 5.15 -9.47
CA ARG A 113 -12.17 4.01 -8.65
C ARG A 113 -12.61 2.82 -9.50
N THR A 114 -13.27 3.07 -10.63
CA THR A 114 -13.76 2.02 -11.54
C THR A 114 -12.60 1.26 -12.17
N GLU A 115 -11.53 1.97 -12.46
CA GLU A 115 -10.30 1.43 -13.04
C GLU A 115 -9.27 1.00 -11.98
N SER A 116 -9.54 1.31 -10.70
CA SER A 116 -8.68 0.89 -9.60
C SER A 116 -8.87 -0.61 -9.37
N LEU A 117 -7.77 -1.28 -9.04
CA LEU A 117 -7.79 -2.53 -8.33
C LEU A 117 -8.72 -2.36 -7.11
N ASP A 118 -9.85 -3.05 -7.16
CA ASP A 118 -10.90 -3.09 -6.15
C ASP A 118 -10.30 -3.44 -4.77
N LYS A 119 -11.03 -3.15 -3.70
CA LYS A 119 -10.88 -3.52 -2.28
C LYS A 119 -10.48 -4.98 -2.02
N THR A 120 -10.38 -5.80 -3.06
CA THR A 120 -10.06 -7.22 -3.05
C THR A 120 -8.57 -7.53 -3.25
N HIS A 121 -7.68 -6.61 -2.89
CA HIS A 121 -6.23 -6.84 -2.98
C HIS A 121 -5.57 -6.73 -1.61
N ILE A 122 -4.57 -7.57 -1.39
CA ILE A 122 -3.69 -7.52 -0.23
C ILE A 122 -2.66 -6.42 -0.50
N HIS A 123 -2.60 -5.43 0.38
CA HIS A 123 -1.49 -4.47 0.38
C HIS A 123 -0.40 -4.99 1.31
N LEU A 124 0.69 -5.47 0.75
CA LEU A 124 1.83 -6.02 1.49
C LEU A 124 3.02 -5.07 1.41
N GLN A 125 3.35 -4.46 2.54
CA GLN A 125 4.57 -3.67 2.72
C GLN A 125 5.64 -4.55 3.38
N ILE A 126 6.81 -4.65 2.77
CA ILE A 126 7.96 -5.39 3.30
C ILE A 126 9.10 -4.41 3.58
N ASP A 127 9.39 -4.21 4.86
CA ASP A 127 10.59 -3.51 5.30
C ASP A 127 11.67 -4.54 5.60
N ALA A 128 12.73 -4.52 4.80
CA ALA A 128 13.84 -5.45 4.90
C ALA A 128 15.14 -4.69 5.16
N SER A 129 15.97 -5.23 6.06
CA SER A 129 17.23 -4.58 6.46
C SER A 129 18.25 -4.35 5.33
N TRP A 130 18.11 -5.02 4.18
CA TRP A 130 19.03 -4.97 3.05
C TRP A 130 18.50 -4.23 1.81
N ARG A 131 17.27 -3.70 1.83
CA ARG A 131 16.63 -3.02 0.67
C ARG A 131 15.74 -1.86 1.11
N ARG A 132 15.38 -1.01 0.14
CA ARG A 132 14.28 -0.04 0.31
C ARG A 132 12.98 -0.81 0.58
N THR A 133 12.06 -0.19 1.31
CA THR A 133 10.68 -0.66 1.51
C THR A 133 10.08 -1.11 0.19
N LEU A 134 9.56 -2.34 0.16
CA LEU A 134 8.87 -2.91 -0.98
C LEU A 134 7.37 -2.85 -0.69
N GLU A 135 6.58 -2.45 -1.69
CA GLU A 135 5.12 -2.44 -1.59
C GLU A 135 4.54 -3.26 -2.74
N TYR A 136 3.69 -4.22 -2.38
CA TYR A 136 3.01 -5.12 -3.31
C TYR A 136 1.49 -4.96 -3.19
N PHE A 137 0.80 -5.12 -4.31
CA PHE A 137 -0.67 -5.18 -4.37
C PHE A 137 -1.08 -6.45 -5.10
N LEU A 138 -1.47 -7.46 -4.33
CA LEU A 138 -1.58 -8.83 -4.80
C LEU A 138 -3.03 -9.30 -4.73
N GLU A 139 -3.46 -10.07 -5.73
CA GLU A 139 -4.70 -10.84 -5.63
C GLU A 139 -4.47 -12.02 -4.65
N ALA A 140 -5.48 -12.35 -3.84
CA ALA A 140 -5.40 -13.47 -2.90
C ALA A 140 -5.00 -14.78 -3.59
N GLU A 141 -5.52 -15.02 -4.80
CA GLU A 141 -5.20 -16.20 -5.60
C GLU A 141 -3.73 -16.23 -6.03
N GLU A 142 -3.12 -15.10 -6.39
CA GLU A 142 -1.69 -15.02 -6.75
C GLU A 142 -0.80 -15.43 -5.56
N PHE A 143 -1.20 -15.06 -4.34
CA PHE A 143 -0.48 -15.40 -3.13
C PHE A 143 -0.63 -16.88 -2.75
N LEU A 144 -1.77 -17.49 -3.07
CA LEU A 144 -2.08 -18.89 -2.77
C LEU A 144 -1.63 -19.87 -3.86
N ASN A 145 -1.52 -19.44 -5.11
CA ASN A 145 -1.13 -20.27 -6.26
C ASN A 145 0.18 -21.06 -6.05
N PRO A 146 1.26 -20.49 -5.45
CA PRO A 146 2.49 -21.25 -5.19
C PRO A 146 2.42 -22.15 -3.94
N LEU A 147 1.28 -22.25 -3.24
CA LEU A 147 1.14 -23.06 -2.03
C LEU A 147 0.59 -24.45 -2.34
N ILE A 148 1.40 -25.46 -2.04
CA ILE A 148 0.99 -26.86 -2.02
C ILE A 148 0.33 -27.10 -0.65
N ARG A 149 -0.97 -27.38 -0.62
CA ARG A 149 -1.75 -27.51 0.63
C ARG A 149 -1.26 -28.67 1.51
N GLU A 150 -0.64 -29.66 0.89
CA GLU A 150 -0.02 -30.82 1.52
C GLU A 150 1.26 -30.46 2.32
N LEU A 151 1.74 -29.21 2.27
CA LEU A 151 2.89 -28.76 3.07
C LEU A 151 2.58 -28.62 4.57
N PHE A 152 1.31 -28.58 4.97
CA PHE A 152 0.90 -28.36 6.35
C PHE A 152 0.52 -29.67 7.07
N TYR A 153 1.42 -30.64 7.10
CA TYR A 153 1.16 -31.92 7.76
C TYR A 153 0.77 -31.74 9.23
N GLY A 154 -0.42 -32.23 9.59
CA GLY A 154 -0.93 -32.19 10.97
C GLY A 154 -1.54 -30.85 11.40
N ILE A 155 -1.66 -29.86 10.50
CA ILE A 155 -2.29 -28.57 10.78
C ILE A 155 -3.42 -28.32 9.78
N ASP A 156 -4.64 -28.10 10.27
CA ASP A 156 -5.70 -27.52 9.44
C ASP A 156 -5.44 -26.01 9.28
N ALA A 157 -4.76 -25.67 8.18
CA ALA A 157 -4.36 -24.29 7.90
C ALA A 157 -5.56 -23.34 7.73
N GLU A 158 -6.70 -23.83 7.22
CA GLU A 158 -7.90 -23.01 7.06
C GLU A 158 -8.52 -22.72 8.43
N GLN A 159 -8.71 -23.75 9.25
CA GLN A 159 -9.25 -23.57 10.60
C GLN A 159 -8.36 -22.66 11.45
N LEU A 160 -7.04 -22.81 11.35
CA LEU A 160 -6.08 -21.94 12.04
C LEU A 160 -6.21 -20.50 11.55
N ALA A 161 -6.23 -20.27 10.24
CA ALA A 161 -6.38 -18.94 9.66
C ALA A 161 -7.70 -18.28 10.11
N GLU A 162 -8.81 -19.00 10.05
CA GLU A 162 -10.11 -18.49 10.49
C GLU A 162 -10.11 -18.12 11.98
N SER A 163 -9.61 -19.02 12.82
CA SER A 163 -9.59 -18.82 14.26
C SER A 163 -8.73 -17.63 14.64
N PHE A 164 -7.53 -17.52 14.06
CA PHE A 164 -6.61 -16.42 14.30
C PHE A 164 -7.14 -15.07 13.81
N LEU A 165 -7.66 -15.02 12.58
CA LEU A 165 -8.12 -13.78 11.96
C LEU A 165 -9.44 -13.29 12.54
N LYS A 166 -10.32 -14.17 13.00
CA LYS A 166 -11.59 -13.79 13.66
C LYS A 166 -11.42 -13.50 15.16
N ALA A 167 -10.29 -13.86 15.77
CA ALA A 167 -10.03 -13.54 17.17
C ALA A 167 -9.97 -12.02 17.39
N PRO A 168 -10.51 -11.52 18.53
CA PRO A 168 -10.50 -10.09 18.86
C PRO A 168 -9.09 -9.56 19.14
N GLN A 169 -8.23 -10.39 19.70
CA GLN A 169 -6.79 -10.16 19.89
C GLN A 169 -6.07 -11.45 19.49
N GLY A 170 -5.01 -11.34 18.69
CA GLY A 170 -4.32 -12.51 18.16
C GLY A 170 -2.82 -12.28 18.01
N ILE A 171 -2.03 -13.04 18.76
CA ILE A 171 -0.60 -13.25 18.52
C ILE A 171 -0.43 -14.72 18.15
N LEU A 172 0.13 -14.98 16.97
CA LEU A 172 0.50 -16.31 16.53
C LEU A 172 2.04 -16.40 16.50
N ILE A 173 2.60 -17.29 17.31
CA ILE A 173 4.04 -17.52 17.36
C ILE A 173 4.34 -18.84 16.64
N LEU A 174 5.19 -18.81 15.61
CA LEU A 174 5.59 -19.98 14.83
C LEU A 174 7.06 -20.31 15.11
N PHE A 175 7.31 -21.37 15.87
CA PHE A 175 8.66 -21.86 16.16
C PHE A 175 8.91 -23.24 15.53
N GLY A 176 10.18 -23.53 15.23
CA GLY A 176 10.61 -24.83 14.70
C GLY A 176 11.80 -24.71 13.78
N GLU A 177 12.36 -25.85 13.37
CA GLU A 177 13.55 -25.88 12.51
C GLU A 177 13.34 -25.16 11.16
N PRO A 178 14.40 -24.68 10.50
CA PRO A 178 14.31 -24.20 9.13
C PRO A 178 13.73 -25.28 8.19
N GLY A 179 12.88 -24.87 7.24
CA GLY A 179 12.27 -25.79 6.27
C GLY A 179 10.95 -26.44 6.70
N THR A 180 10.46 -26.21 7.92
CA THR A 180 9.18 -26.77 8.42
C THR A 180 7.91 -26.09 7.86
N GLY A 181 8.03 -25.21 6.87
CA GLY A 181 6.87 -24.57 6.22
C GLY A 181 6.27 -23.37 6.95
N LYS A 182 6.90 -22.82 8.00
CA LYS A 182 6.41 -21.62 8.74
C LYS A 182 6.07 -20.45 7.82
N SER A 183 6.99 -20.04 6.95
CA SER A 183 6.75 -18.95 6.01
C SER A 183 5.66 -19.27 4.99
N LYS A 184 5.46 -20.56 4.66
CA LYS A 184 4.37 -21.02 3.79
C LYS A 184 3.01 -20.91 4.50
N LEU A 185 2.98 -21.17 5.81
CA LEU A 185 1.77 -21.01 6.62
C LEU A 185 1.40 -19.54 6.79
N ILE A 186 2.39 -18.68 7.05
CA ILE A 186 2.21 -17.22 7.02
C ILE A 186 1.65 -16.79 5.65
N GLN A 187 2.23 -17.30 4.56
CA GLN A 187 1.74 -17.02 3.22
C GLN A 187 0.27 -17.44 3.03
N TYR A 188 -0.10 -18.61 3.52
CA TYR A 188 -1.49 -19.08 3.47
C TYR A 188 -2.43 -18.13 4.20
N ILE A 189 -2.10 -17.73 5.43
CA ILE A 189 -2.95 -16.87 6.25
C ILE A 189 -3.08 -15.48 5.62
N ILE A 190 -1.99 -14.93 5.08
CA ILE A 190 -2.02 -13.68 4.28
C ILE A 190 -3.00 -13.83 3.12
N GLY A 191 -2.87 -14.88 2.30
CA GLY A 191 -3.71 -15.11 1.13
C GLY A 191 -5.20 -15.27 1.48
N ARG A 192 -5.53 -15.88 2.62
CA ARG A 192 -6.92 -16.06 3.08
C ARG A 192 -7.48 -14.84 3.82
N SER A 193 -6.63 -13.93 4.28
CA SER A 193 -7.00 -12.83 5.18
C SER A 193 -8.16 -11.97 4.67
N GLN A 194 -8.14 -11.59 3.40
CA GLN A 194 -9.16 -10.76 2.79
C GLN A 194 -10.52 -11.45 2.70
N HIS A 195 -10.54 -12.74 2.37
CA HIS A 195 -11.78 -13.52 2.30
C HIS A 195 -12.38 -13.71 3.70
N ILE A 196 -11.54 -14.01 4.69
CA ILE A 196 -11.97 -14.27 6.06
C ILE A 196 -12.45 -12.97 6.76
N LEU A 197 -11.73 -11.85 6.56
CA LEU A 197 -12.06 -10.55 7.15
C LEU A 197 -13.09 -9.75 6.34
N ASN A 198 -13.41 -10.19 5.12
CA ASN A 198 -14.34 -9.54 4.19
C ASN A 198 -14.04 -8.03 3.97
N LYS A 199 -12.75 -7.69 3.86
CA LYS A 199 -12.28 -6.31 3.62
C LYS A 199 -10.90 -6.30 2.98
N LYS A 200 -10.49 -5.15 2.45
CA LYS A 200 -9.09 -4.89 2.10
C LYS A 200 -8.21 -5.08 3.32
N VAL A 201 -7.11 -5.81 3.17
CA VAL A 201 -6.16 -6.09 4.26
C VAL A 201 -4.84 -5.38 3.97
N LYS A 202 -4.36 -4.62 4.96
CA LYS A 202 -3.02 -4.01 4.99
C LYS A 202 -2.10 -4.86 5.85
N ILE A 203 -0.95 -5.21 5.31
CA ILE A 203 0.00 -6.11 5.94
C ILE A 203 1.35 -5.42 5.97
N LEU A 204 1.94 -5.37 7.16
CA LEU A 204 3.32 -4.97 7.38
C LEU A 204 4.16 -6.20 7.68
N MET A 205 5.22 -6.43 6.92
CA MET A 205 6.21 -7.47 7.17
C MET A 205 7.55 -6.82 7.50
N LEU A 206 8.02 -7.00 8.72
CA LEU A 206 9.33 -6.58 9.19
C LEU A 206 10.29 -7.77 9.12
N LYS A 207 11.34 -7.67 8.32
CA LYS A 207 12.30 -8.77 8.11
C LYS A 207 13.72 -8.39 8.54
N GLY A 208 14.16 -9.03 9.63
CA GLY A 208 15.49 -8.88 10.21
C GLY A 208 15.72 -7.58 11.02
N LYS A 209 16.72 -7.62 11.91
CA LYS A 209 16.97 -6.64 13.00
C LYS A 209 16.80 -5.16 12.69
N ASN A 210 17.32 -4.67 11.57
CA ASN A 210 17.29 -3.23 11.31
C ASN A 210 15.88 -2.74 11.00
N ALA A 211 15.06 -3.53 10.30
CA ALA A 211 13.68 -3.17 10.00
C ALA A 211 12.85 -3.00 11.28
N PHE A 212 13.07 -3.86 12.27
CA PHE A 212 12.44 -3.73 13.59
C PHE A 212 12.88 -2.47 14.31
N LYS A 213 14.19 -2.22 14.39
CA LYS A 213 14.72 -1.04 15.08
C LYS A 213 14.20 0.27 14.49
N SER A 214 14.13 0.36 13.16
CA SER A 214 13.64 1.56 12.48
C SER A 214 12.16 1.85 12.74
N ASN A 215 11.38 0.82 13.12
CA ASN A 215 9.94 0.94 13.35
C ASN A 215 9.55 0.79 14.83
N ALA A 216 10.50 0.62 15.76
CA ALA A 216 10.20 0.23 17.15
C ALA A 216 9.35 1.28 17.91
N ASP A 217 9.60 2.56 17.64
CA ASP A 217 8.96 3.70 18.31
C ASP A 217 7.73 4.23 17.55
N GLU A 218 7.47 3.69 16.36
CA GLU A 218 6.39 4.17 15.48
C GLU A 218 5.11 3.36 15.71
N ILE A 219 4.40 3.64 16.82
CA ILE A 219 3.12 2.98 17.15
C ILE A 219 2.14 3.02 15.98
N ASP A 220 2.07 4.16 15.28
CA ASP A 220 1.20 4.35 14.11
C ASP A 220 1.51 3.34 12.99
N THR A 221 2.77 2.94 12.83
CA THR A 221 3.18 1.95 11.83
C THR A 221 2.54 0.59 12.09
N TYR A 222 2.31 0.23 13.35
CA TYR A 222 1.62 -1.02 13.70
C TYR A 222 0.09 -0.89 13.64
N ILE A 223 -0.47 0.20 14.18
CA ILE A 223 -1.93 0.41 14.27
C ILE A 223 -2.59 0.56 12.90
N ASN A 224 -1.87 1.10 11.92
CA ASN A 224 -2.40 1.32 10.58
C ASN A 224 -2.48 0.05 9.72
N ASN A 225 -2.03 -1.09 10.24
CA ASN A 225 -2.01 -2.39 9.55
C ASN A 225 -2.96 -3.39 10.22
N ASP A 226 -3.58 -4.23 9.40
CA ASP A 226 -4.49 -5.29 9.87
C ASP A 226 -3.72 -6.51 10.38
N LEU A 227 -2.56 -6.79 9.77
CA LEU A 227 -1.63 -7.85 10.13
C LEU A 227 -0.21 -7.30 10.16
N VAL A 228 0.52 -7.64 11.21
CA VAL A 228 1.95 -7.36 11.34
C VAL A 228 2.69 -8.68 11.43
N ILE A 229 3.71 -8.86 10.61
CA ILE A 229 4.53 -10.07 10.55
C ILE A 229 5.95 -9.70 10.94
N LEU A 230 6.46 -10.40 11.95
CA LEU A 230 7.81 -10.27 12.46
C LEU A 230 8.59 -11.50 11.98
N ASP A 231 9.18 -11.43 10.79
CA ASP A 231 9.88 -12.56 10.19
C ASP A 231 11.38 -12.55 10.56
N ASP A 232 11.94 -13.75 10.75
CA ASP A 232 13.30 -13.97 11.23
C ASP A 232 13.58 -13.25 12.58
N PHE A 233 12.68 -13.37 13.56
CA PHE A 233 12.81 -12.74 14.89
C PHE A 233 13.94 -13.36 15.78
N ASP A 234 14.60 -14.41 15.31
CA ASP A 234 15.63 -15.17 16.04
C ASP A 234 16.89 -14.35 16.39
N PHE A 235 17.11 -13.18 15.80
CA PHE A 235 18.23 -12.29 16.18
C PHE A 235 18.03 -11.66 17.57
N VAL A 236 16.82 -11.74 18.10
CA VAL A 236 16.48 -11.28 19.44
C VAL A 236 16.77 -12.42 20.41
N SER A 237 17.98 -12.43 20.98
CA SER A 237 18.16 -13.07 22.27
C SER A 237 17.20 -12.38 23.25
N LEU A 238 16.08 -13.04 23.59
CA LEU A 238 15.04 -12.58 24.52
C LEU A 238 15.55 -12.38 25.97
N THR A 239 16.86 -12.30 26.17
CA THR A 239 17.47 -11.81 27.39
C THR A 239 17.10 -10.34 27.57
N ARG A 240 16.35 -10.04 28.65
CA ARG A 240 15.83 -8.71 29.07
C ARG A 240 16.85 -7.56 29.16
N ASN A 241 18.13 -7.80 28.85
CA ASN A 241 19.21 -6.81 28.92
C ASN A 241 19.45 -6.06 27.59
N ASN A 242 18.56 -6.20 26.60
CA ASN A 242 18.65 -5.50 25.33
C ASN A 242 17.50 -4.49 25.23
N GLU A 243 17.77 -3.21 25.51
CA GLU A 243 16.78 -2.11 25.56
C GLU A 243 15.88 -2.11 24.33
N ALA A 244 16.46 -2.25 23.13
CA ALA A 244 15.71 -2.29 21.87
C ALA A 244 14.66 -3.42 21.79
N VAL A 245 14.87 -4.53 22.51
CA VAL A 245 13.92 -5.65 22.56
C VAL A 245 12.78 -5.34 23.54
N SER A 246 13.11 -4.70 24.66
CA SER A 246 12.11 -4.25 25.63
C SER A 246 11.16 -3.25 24.99
N ASP A 247 11.68 -2.32 24.18
CA ASP A 247 10.87 -1.30 23.50
C ASP A 247 9.94 -1.93 22.46
N ILE A 248 10.45 -2.85 21.62
CA ILE A 248 9.63 -3.57 20.64
C ILE A 248 8.52 -4.38 21.32
N VAL A 249 8.85 -5.15 22.37
CA VAL A 249 7.86 -5.95 23.10
C VAL A 249 6.84 -5.05 23.78
N SER A 250 7.28 -3.92 24.36
CA SER A 250 6.38 -2.93 24.96
C SER A 250 5.44 -2.31 23.92
N THR A 251 5.93 -1.99 22.73
CA THR A 251 5.11 -1.47 21.62
C THR A 251 4.08 -2.50 21.16
N ILE A 252 4.49 -3.77 20.96
CA ILE A 252 3.56 -4.84 20.60
C ILE A 252 2.46 -4.99 21.67
N LEU A 253 2.83 -5.06 22.94
CA LEU A 253 1.88 -5.21 24.06
C LEU A 253 0.91 -4.01 24.14
N SER A 254 1.43 -2.79 24.02
CA SER A 254 0.63 -1.56 24.06
C SER A 254 -0.40 -1.51 22.93
N VAL A 255 -0.02 -1.98 21.73
CA VAL A 255 -0.90 -2.01 20.57
C VAL A 255 -1.94 -3.14 20.67
N THR A 256 -1.56 -4.31 21.19
CA THR A 256 -2.51 -5.43 21.39
C THR A 256 -3.54 -5.14 22.47
N ASP A 257 -3.18 -4.38 23.50
CA ASP A 257 -4.10 -3.99 24.58
C ASP A 257 -5.08 -2.89 24.15
N GLY A 258 -4.67 -2.03 23.20
CA GLY A 258 -5.44 -0.86 22.77
C GLY A 258 -6.22 -1.00 21.44
N GLY A 259 -6.03 -2.08 20.66
CA GLY A 259 -6.56 -2.15 19.29
C GLY A 259 -6.76 -3.55 18.71
N SER A 260 -7.34 -3.59 17.50
CA SER A 260 -7.70 -4.82 16.76
C SER A 260 -6.57 -5.39 15.88
N VAL A 261 -5.32 -5.02 16.15
CA VAL A 261 -4.13 -5.38 15.36
C VAL A 261 -3.72 -6.81 15.69
N ARG A 262 -3.30 -7.58 14.68
CA ARG A 262 -2.90 -8.99 14.82
C ARG A 262 -1.43 -9.19 14.44
N TYR A 263 -0.73 -10.04 15.18
CA TYR A 263 0.71 -10.25 15.04
C TYR A 263 1.07 -11.69 14.70
N PHE A 264 2.04 -11.87 13.81
CA PHE A 264 2.80 -13.10 13.62
C PHE A 264 4.22 -12.89 14.13
N VAL A 265 4.70 -13.80 14.97
CA VAL A 265 6.06 -13.81 15.53
C VAL A 265 6.77 -15.11 15.17
#